data_AF-A0A813XNE9-F1
#
_entry.id   AF-A0A813XNE9-F1
#
_cell.length_a   1.000
_cell.length_b   1.000
_cell.length_c   1.000
_cell.angle_alpha   90.00
_cell.angle_beta   90.00
_cell.angle_gamma   90.00
#
_symmetry.space_group_name_H-M   'P 1'
#
loop_
_entity.id
_entity.type
_entity.pdbx_description
1 polymer ?
#
loop_
_entity_poly.entity_id
_entity_poly.type
_entity_poly.pdbx_seq_one_letter_code
_entity_poly.pdbx_strand_id
1 'polypeptide(L)'
;MKLLENSKLDAISSILSFETPACDITTRVESYSCKMAGDPKKLYKQLRNEPGTSPHDLEILGPSQTQSPIYNYSLLNSPTQVIQTNPMARSISSDDESPLNKTISRKTLIFLISTLNASFQPDYEFSSCTSQDFSLG
;
A
#
# COMPACT_ATOMS: atom_id res chain seq x y z
N MET A 1 -4.94 14.43 -6.33
CA MET A 1 -4.06 14.00 -7.44
C MET A 1 -4.62 14.53 -8.75
N LYS A 2 -3.84 14.72 -9.81
CA LYS A 2 -4.38 15.09 -11.15
C LYS A 2 -4.13 13.96 -12.13
N LEU A 3 -5.19 13.38 -12.68
CA LEU A 3 -5.15 12.37 -13.73
C LEU A 3 -4.40 12.92 -14.97
N LEU A 4 -3.56 12.08 -15.54
CA LEU A 4 -2.86 12.35 -16.79
C LEU A 4 -3.37 11.34 -17.83
N GLU A 5 -4.02 11.86 -18.87
CA GLU A 5 -4.53 11.06 -19.97
C GLU A 5 -3.37 10.41 -20.74
N ASN A 6 -3.48 9.10 -20.99
CA ASN A 6 -2.46 8.34 -21.68
C ASN A 6 -3.08 7.15 -22.41
N SER A 7 -3.23 7.29 -23.73
CA SER A 7 -3.83 6.28 -24.60
C SER A 7 -3.13 4.92 -24.57
N LYS A 8 -1.84 4.86 -24.21
CA LYS A 8 -1.13 3.59 -24.07
C LYS A 8 -1.58 2.83 -22.82
N LEU A 9 -1.88 3.52 -21.73
CA LEU A 9 -2.40 2.91 -20.51
C LEU A 9 -3.85 2.46 -20.70
N ASP A 10 -4.63 3.22 -21.46
CA ASP A 10 -5.98 2.82 -21.84
C ASP A 10 -5.97 1.53 -22.68
N ALA A 11 -5.06 1.45 -23.66
CA ALA A 11 -4.88 0.24 -24.46
C ALA A 11 -4.47 -0.97 -23.60
N ILE A 12 -3.55 -0.78 -22.64
CA ILE A 12 -3.15 -1.84 -21.70
C ILE A 12 -4.35 -2.29 -20.84
N SER A 13 -5.13 -1.34 -20.30
CA SER A 13 -6.33 -1.63 -19.51
C SER A 13 -7.35 -2.42 -20.32
N SER A 14 -7.53 -2.09 -21.61
CA SER A 14 -8.42 -2.84 -22.49
C SER A 14 -7.90 -4.25 -22.79
N ILE A 15 -6.59 -4.46 -22.96
CA ILE A 15 -6.00 -5.77 -23.26
C ILE A 15 -6.06 -6.70 -22.05
N LEU A 16 -5.87 -6.15 -20.84
CA LEU A 16 -5.89 -6.90 -19.59
C LEU A 16 -7.31 -7.16 -19.07
N SER A 17 -8.31 -6.48 -19.63
CA SER A 17 -9.72 -6.72 -19.30
C SER A 17 -10.29 -7.79 -20.22
N PHE A 18 -10.92 -8.81 -19.65
CA PHE A 18 -11.53 -9.89 -20.41
C PHE A 18 -12.66 -10.56 -19.64
N GLU A 19 -13.60 -11.11 -20.39
CA GLU A 19 -14.75 -11.83 -19.87
C GLU A 19 -14.71 -13.29 -20.34
N THR A 20 -14.98 -14.19 -19.41
CA THR A 20 -15.21 -15.61 -19.65
C THR A 20 -16.50 -16.04 -18.95
N PRO A 21 -17.10 -17.18 -19.30
CA PRO A 21 -18.28 -17.68 -18.57
C PRO A 21 -18.05 -17.93 -17.06
N ALA A 22 -16.80 -18.04 -16.62
CA ALA A 22 -16.44 -18.28 -15.22
C ALA A 22 -16.04 -17.01 -14.46
N CYS A 23 -15.60 -15.96 -15.15
CA CYS A 23 -15.17 -14.71 -14.53
C CYS A 23 -15.21 -13.54 -15.51
N ASP A 24 -15.46 -12.35 -14.95
CA ASP A 24 -15.29 -11.07 -15.61
C ASP A 24 -14.18 -10.31 -14.91
N ILE A 25 -13.12 -9.98 -15.63
CA ILE A 25 -11.99 -9.22 -15.13
C ILE A 25 -11.98 -7.87 -15.83
N THR A 26 -12.27 -6.83 -15.05
CA THR A 26 -12.09 -5.44 -15.46
C THR A 26 -10.81 -4.88 -14.85
N THR A 27 -9.96 -4.29 -15.68
CA THR A 27 -8.72 -3.64 -15.25
C THR A 27 -8.70 -2.17 -15.65
N ARG A 28 -8.04 -1.36 -14.82
CA ARG A 28 -7.85 0.06 -15.05
C ARG A 28 -6.45 0.46 -14.62
N VAL A 29 -5.69 1.03 -15.56
CA VAL A 29 -4.33 1.52 -15.35
C VAL A 29 -4.33 3.02 -15.60
N GLU A 30 -4.01 3.78 -14.57
CA GLU A 30 -4.07 5.24 -14.59
C GLU A 30 -2.73 5.84 -14.17
N SER A 31 -2.42 7.03 -14.68
CA SER A 31 -1.27 7.79 -14.23
C SER A 31 -1.68 9.12 -13.63
N TYR A 32 -1.03 9.49 -12.53
CA TYR A 32 -1.37 10.67 -11.75
C TYR A 32 -0.14 11.53 -11.50
N SER A 33 -0.31 12.85 -11.60
CA SER A 33 0.68 13.80 -11.09
C SER A 33 0.43 14.10 -9.61
N CYS A 34 1.51 14.04 -8.82
CA CYS A 34 1.53 14.35 -7.39
C CYS A 34 1.47 15.87 -7.18
N LYS A 35 0.26 16.45 -7.25
CA LYS A 35 0.04 17.86 -6.88
C LYS A 35 -0.31 17.96 -5.40
N MET A 36 0.46 18.75 -4.65
CA MET A 36 0.18 19.04 -3.24
C MET A 36 -0.84 20.17 -3.08
N ALA A 37 -2.06 19.97 -3.59
CA ALA A 37 -3.14 20.95 -3.56
C ALA A 37 -4.46 20.27 -3.17
N GLY A 38 -5.37 21.02 -2.54
CA GLY A 38 -6.68 20.48 -2.11
C GLY A 38 -6.56 19.50 -0.94
N ASP A 39 -7.25 18.36 -1.03
CA ASP A 39 -7.32 17.36 0.04
C ASP A 39 -5.99 16.70 0.41
N PRO A 40 -5.07 16.38 -0.54
CA PRO A 40 -3.70 15.99 -0.19
C PRO A 40 -2.98 16.97 0.75
N LYS A 41 -3.24 18.28 0.61
CA LYS A 41 -2.67 19.33 1.48
C LYS A 41 -3.31 19.32 2.87
N LYS A 42 -4.59 18.94 2.99
CA LYS A 42 -5.27 18.77 4.29
C LYS A 42 -4.71 17.55 5.02
N LEU A 43 -4.63 16.40 4.35
CA LEU A 43 -4.03 15.17 4.89
C LEU A 43 -2.58 15.41 5.32
N TYR A 44 -1.80 16.10 4.48
CA TYR A 44 -0.43 16.47 4.83
C TYR A 44 -0.35 17.33 6.10
N LYS A 45 -1.27 18.29 6.28
CA LYS A 45 -1.32 19.09 7.51
C LYS A 45 -1.70 18.26 8.73
N GLN A 46 -2.66 17.35 8.60
CA GLN A 46 -3.06 16.46 9.70
C GLN A 46 -1.88 15.62 10.17
N LEU A 47 -1.17 14.98 9.23
CA LEU A 47 0.00 14.17 9.54
C LEU A 47 1.18 15.01 10.04
N ARG A 48 1.40 16.23 9.53
CA ARG A 48 2.46 17.11 10.04
C ARG A 48 2.20 17.60 11.47
N ASN A 49 0.93 17.77 11.84
CA ASN A 49 0.55 18.28 13.15
C ASN A 49 0.55 17.19 14.23
N GLU A 50 0.79 15.93 13.87
CA GLU A 50 0.96 14.86 14.83
C GLU A 50 2.26 15.10 15.65
N PRO A 51 2.18 15.25 16.99
CA PRO A 51 3.31 15.64 17.81
C PRO A 51 4.48 14.67 17.67
N GLY A 52 5.68 15.20 17.42
CA GLY A 52 6.91 14.39 17.35
C GLY A 52 7.13 13.68 16.02
N THR A 53 6.33 13.97 14.99
CA THR A 53 6.49 13.38 13.66
C THR A 53 6.94 14.42 12.62
N SER A 54 7.74 13.99 11.66
CA SER A 54 8.14 14.75 10.48
C SER A 54 7.61 14.07 9.20
N PRO A 55 7.36 14.83 8.12
CA PRO A 55 6.90 14.26 6.85
C PRO A 55 7.85 13.26 6.19
N HIS A 56 9.13 13.27 6.59
CA HIS A 56 10.15 12.34 6.10
C HIS A 56 10.30 11.13 7.03
N ASP A 57 9.55 11.09 8.13
CA ASP A 57 9.61 9.97 9.05
C ASP A 57 9.08 8.72 8.39
N LEU A 58 9.69 7.61 8.78
CA LEU A 58 9.44 6.29 8.26
C LEU A 58 8.46 5.57 9.16
N GLU A 59 7.38 5.07 8.57
CA GLU A 59 6.39 4.23 9.23
C GLU A 59 6.56 2.79 8.75
N ILE A 60 6.34 1.84 9.67
CA ILE A 60 6.37 0.42 9.35
C ILE A 60 5.11 0.09 8.55
N LEU A 61 5.26 -0.65 7.46
CA LEU A 61 4.15 -1.15 6.64
C LEU A 61 3.48 -2.37 7.30
N GLY A 62 2.28 -2.71 6.85
CA GLY A 62 1.61 -3.94 7.22
C GLY A 62 2.35 -5.19 6.70
N PRO A 63 2.04 -6.38 7.25
CA PRO A 63 2.64 -7.63 6.80
C PRO A 63 2.31 -7.89 5.32
N SER A 64 3.30 -8.30 4.52
CA SER A 64 3.08 -8.72 3.14
C SER A 64 2.22 -9.99 3.12
N GLN A 65 0.97 -9.88 2.69
CA GLN A 65 0.04 -11.02 2.57
C GLN A 65 0.24 -11.81 1.26
N THR A 66 1.47 -11.93 0.76
CA THR A 66 1.76 -12.84 -0.37
C THR A 66 1.68 -14.28 0.13
N GLN A 67 0.49 -14.76 0.46
CA GLN A 67 0.18 -16.17 0.35
C GLN A 67 0.23 -16.48 -1.14
N SER A 68 1.33 -17.10 -1.57
CA SER A 68 1.32 -17.84 -2.82
C SER A 68 0.10 -18.75 -2.81
N PRO A 69 -0.66 -18.87 -3.92
CA PRO A 69 -1.70 -19.88 -3.99
C PRO A 69 -0.98 -21.22 -3.89
N ILE A 70 -1.10 -21.86 -2.74
CA ILE A 70 -0.59 -23.20 -2.52
C ILE A 70 -1.45 -24.11 -3.40
N TYR A 71 -0.96 -24.43 -4.60
CA TYR A 71 -1.37 -25.67 -5.23
C TYR A 71 -0.84 -26.79 -4.33
N ASN A 72 -1.70 -27.26 -3.43
CA ASN A 72 -1.41 -28.30 -2.46
C ASN A 72 -1.05 -29.62 -3.16
N TYR A 73 0.25 -29.82 -3.37
CA TYR A 73 0.85 -31.14 -3.53
C TYR A 73 2.07 -31.25 -2.62
N SER A 74 1.85 -31.24 -1.30
CA SER A 74 2.79 -31.90 -0.38
C SER A 74 2.10 -32.20 0.94
N LEU A 75 2.00 -33.49 1.21
CA LEU A 75 1.50 -34.09 2.43
C LEU A 75 2.47 -33.84 3.59
N LEU A 76 1.88 -33.66 4.79
CA LEU A 76 2.40 -34.06 6.11
C LEU A 76 3.64 -33.34 6.68
N ASN A 77 3.41 -32.77 7.87
CA ASN A 77 4.35 -32.50 8.97
C ASN A 77 5.18 -31.20 8.93
N SER A 78 4.66 -30.13 9.55
CA SER A 78 5.38 -29.30 10.54
C SER A 78 4.43 -28.31 11.24
N PRO A 79 4.59 -28.04 12.56
CA PRO A 79 3.66 -27.21 13.32
C PRO A 79 3.84 -25.72 13.00
N THR A 80 2.69 -25.05 12.92
CA THR A 80 2.48 -23.62 12.70
C THR A 80 3.23 -22.78 13.73
N GLN A 81 4.24 -22.01 13.33
CA GLN A 81 4.84 -20.98 14.19
C GLN A 81 4.02 -19.70 14.07
N VAL A 82 3.16 -19.48 15.06
CA VAL A 82 2.48 -18.21 15.29
C VAL A 82 3.54 -17.21 15.76
N ILE A 83 3.94 -16.26 14.91
CA ILE A 83 4.86 -15.20 15.31
C ILE A 83 4.09 -14.19 16.16
N GLN A 84 4.22 -14.34 17.49
CA GLN A 84 3.72 -13.42 18.50
C GLN A 84 4.69 -12.23 18.60
N THR A 85 4.30 -11.05 18.12
CA THR A 85 5.14 -9.84 18.18
C THR A 85 5.03 -9.19 19.57
N ASN A 86 6.14 -9.22 20.32
CA ASN A 86 6.27 -8.58 21.62
C ASN A 86 6.63 -7.08 21.43
N PRO A 87 5.91 -6.12 22.04
CA PRO A 87 6.18 -4.68 21.87
C PRO A 87 7.17 -4.18 22.93
N MET A 88 8.42 -4.67 22.92
CA MET A 88 9.49 -4.05 23.71
C MET A 88 10.88 -4.49 23.22
N ALA A 89 11.45 -3.79 22.25
CA ALA A 89 12.88 -3.88 21.97
C ALA A 89 13.41 -2.48 21.64
N ARG A 90 13.83 -1.81 22.70
CA ARG A 90 14.65 -0.60 22.64
C ARG A 90 16.10 -1.08 22.49
N SER A 91 16.81 -0.48 21.54
CA SER A 91 18.25 -0.23 21.55
C SER A 91 19.21 -1.23 20.85
N ILE A 92 20.01 -0.61 19.95
CA ILE A 92 21.43 -0.77 19.59
C ILE A 92 21.88 -1.89 18.62
N SER A 93 22.73 -1.43 17.70
CA SER A 93 23.41 -2.05 16.56
C SER A 93 23.97 -3.46 16.74
N SER A 94 23.78 -4.28 15.70
CA SER A 94 24.84 -4.97 14.97
C SER A 94 24.20 -5.82 13.88
N ASP A 95 24.53 -5.55 12.60
CA ASP A 95 24.60 -6.45 11.42
C ASP A 95 23.83 -7.79 11.35
N ASP A 96 22.64 -7.88 11.94
CA ASP A 96 21.68 -8.94 11.68
C ASP A 96 20.51 -8.34 10.90
N GLU A 97 20.26 -8.91 9.72
CA GLU A 97 19.04 -8.78 8.92
C GLU A 97 17.84 -9.19 9.80
N SER A 98 17.42 -8.28 10.69
CA SER A 98 16.05 -8.27 11.23
C SER A 98 15.13 -8.34 10.02
N PRO A 99 14.11 -9.21 10.02
CA PRO A 99 13.22 -9.38 8.88
C PRO A 99 12.78 -7.98 8.45
N LEU A 100 13.29 -7.53 7.29
CA LEU A 100 13.29 -6.14 6.86
C LEU A 100 11.90 -5.57 7.07
N ASN A 101 11.71 -4.85 8.19
CA ASN A 101 10.46 -4.15 8.44
C ASN A 101 10.40 -3.09 7.35
N LYS A 102 9.66 -3.42 6.29
CA LYS A 102 9.49 -2.59 5.11
C LYS A 102 8.86 -1.28 5.59
N THR A 103 9.57 -0.17 5.39
CA THR A 103 9.12 1.15 5.82
C THR A 103 8.67 2.00 4.65
N ILE A 104 7.84 3.01 4.94
CA ILE A 104 7.36 4.00 3.98
C ILE A 104 7.50 5.40 4.59
N SER A 105 7.89 6.38 3.78
CA SER A 105 7.84 7.78 4.23
C SER A 105 6.39 8.25 4.35
N ARG A 106 6.07 9.05 5.37
CA ARG A 106 4.75 9.67 5.53
C ARG A 106 4.32 10.45 4.28
N LYS A 107 5.26 11.10 3.59
CA LYS A 107 5.01 11.77 2.30
C LYS A 107 4.52 10.79 1.22
N THR A 108 5.14 9.61 1.11
CA THR A 108 4.70 8.58 0.15
C THR A 108 3.33 8.04 0.53
N LEU A 109 3.09 7.76 1.82
CA LEU A 109 1.79 7.31 2.32
C LEU A 109 0.66 8.27 1.94
N ILE A 110 0.88 9.58 2.10
CA ILE A 110 -0.07 10.62 1.69
C ILE A 110 -0.38 10.53 0.19
N PHE A 111 0.63 10.31 -0.65
CA PHE A 111 0.42 10.18 -2.09
C PHE A 111 -0.36 8.91 -2.44
N LEU A 112 -0.14 7.79 -1.75
CA LEU A 112 -0.92 6.56 -1.95
C LEU A 112 -2.40 6.79 -1.61
N ILE A 113 -2.69 7.29 -0.40
CA ILE A 113 -4.06 7.59 0.05
C ILE A 113 -4.74 8.59 -0.89
N SER A 114 -4.02 9.64 -1.28
CA SER A 114 -4.52 10.65 -2.21
C SER A 114 -4.81 10.10 -3.61
N THR A 115 -4.08 9.06 -4.03
CA THR A 115 -4.30 8.40 -5.33
C THR A 115 -5.52 7.51 -5.29
N LEU A 116 -5.70 6.73 -4.20
CA LEU A 116 -6.91 5.93 -3.99
C LEU A 116 -8.16 6.82 -3.99
N ASN A 117 -8.15 7.90 -3.20
CA ASN A 117 -9.24 8.88 -3.18
C ASN A 117 -9.54 9.46 -4.56
N ALA A 118 -8.51 9.74 -5.38
CA ALA A 118 -8.75 10.28 -6.72
C ALA A 118 -9.31 9.26 -7.71
N SER A 119 -8.95 7.98 -7.58
CA SER A 119 -9.37 6.93 -8.52
C SER A 119 -10.78 6.40 -8.23
N PHE A 120 -11.21 6.42 -6.97
CA PHE A 120 -12.48 5.80 -6.53
C PHE A 120 -13.55 6.78 -6.05
N GLN A 121 -13.34 8.09 -6.17
CA GLN A 121 -14.39 9.06 -5.89
C GLN A 121 -15.49 9.04 -6.96
N PRO A 122 -16.76 9.30 -6.57
CA PRO A 122 -17.22 9.67 -5.23
C PRO A 122 -17.54 8.48 -4.32
N ASP A 123 -17.40 7.25 -4.80
CA ASP A 123 -17.95 6.05 -4.16
C ASP A 123 -17.17 5.63 -2.90
N TYR A 124 -15.87 5.92 -2.83
CA TYR A 124 -15.00 5.52 -1.72
C TYR A 124 -14.11 6.65 -1.21
N GLU A 125 -13.82 6.61 0.09
CA GLU A 125 -12.89 7.50 0.79
C GLU A 125 -11.89 6.69 1.63
N PHE A 126 -10.61 7.06 1.58
CA PHE A 126 -9.47 6.35 2.18
C PHE A 126 -8.70 7.21 3.20
N SER A 127 -9.25 8.34 3.64
CA SER A 127 -8.54 9.27 4.55
C SER A 127 -8.22 8.67 5.92
N SER A 128 -8.88 7.58 6.31
CA SER A 128 -8.63 6.85 7.55
C SER A 128 -7.56 5.75 7.43
N CYS A 129 -7.04 5.47 6.24
CA CYS A 129 -6.00 4.45 6.04
C CYS A 129 -4.69 4.86 6.72
N THR A 130 -3.97 3.86 7.21
CA THR A 130 -2.68 3.98 7.91
C THR A 130 -1.60 3.18 7.17
N SER A 131 -0.32 3.32 7.55
CA SER A 131 0.76 2.54 6.94
C SER A 131 0.55 1.02 7.05
N GLN A 132 -0.18 0.56 8.06
CA GLN A 132 -0.48 -0.86 8.29
C GLN A 132 -1.43 -1.46 7.25
N ASP A 133 -2.18 -0.61 6.52
CA ASP A 133 -3.07 -1.05 5.44
C ASP A 133 -2.33 -1.25 4.11
N PHE A 134 -1.05 -0.90 4.06
CA PHE A 134 -0.19 -1.02 2.88
C PHE A 134 0.93 -2.03 3.14
N SER A 135 1.33 -2.76 2.10
CA SER A 135 2.49 -3.65 2.14
C SER A 135 3.33 -3.47 0.89
N LEU A 136 4.65 -3.63 1.01
CA LEU A 136 5.50 -3.85 -0.15
C LEU A 136 5.42 -5.34 -0.49
N GLY A 137 4.97 -5.67 -1.70
CA GLY A 137 5.01 -7.03 -2.25
C GLY A 137 6.41 -7.60 -2.37
#